data_AF-F1C7D5-F1
#
_entry.id   AF-F1C7D5-F1
#
_cell.length_a   1.000
_cell.length_b   1.000
_cell.length_c   1.000
_cell.angle_alpha   90.00
_cell.angle_beta   90.00
_cell.angle_gamma   90.00
#
_symmetry.space_group_name_H-M   'P 1'
#
loop_
_entity.id
_entity.type
_entity.pdbx_description
1 polymer ?
#
loop_
_entity_poly.entity_id
_entity_poly.type
_entity_poly.pdbx_seq_one_letter_code
_entity_poly.pdbx_strand_id
1 'polypeptide(L)' 'AHHSIMEGERKQAIQSLALTILLGFYFTFLQAMEYYEAPFTIADGVYGATFFVATGFHGLHVIIGSTFFS' A
#
# COMPACT_ATOMS: atom_id res chain seq x y z
N ALA A 1 -5.16 -5.46 15.45
CA ALA A 1 -5.02 -4.13 16.06
C ALA A 1 -6.29 -3.70 16.78
N HIS A 2 -7.42 -3.55 16.07
CA HIS A 2 -8.68 -3.06 16.65
C HIS A 2 -9.18 -3.90 17.84
N HIS A 3 -9.21 -5.24 17.72
CA HIS A 3 -9.67 -6.13 18.79
C HIS A 3 -8.78 -6.04 20.05
N SER A 4 -7.46 -6.10 19.89
CA SER A 4 -6.50 -5.96 21.00
C SER A 4 -6.55 -4.58 21.68
N ILE A 5 -6.93 -3.51 20.98
CA ILE A 5 -7.16 -2.18 21.58
C ILE A 5 -8.41 -2.21 22.45
N MET A 6 -9.50 -2.85 21.99
CA MET A 6 -10.74 -2.98 22.75
C MET A 6 -10.56 -3.85 24.02
N GLU A 7 -9.62 -4.78 23.99
CA GLU A 7 -9.31 -5.69 25.12
C GLU A 7 -8.21 -5.14 26.05
N GLY A 8 -7.64 -3.96 25.77
CA GLY A 8 -6.56 -3.36 26.58
C GLY A 8 -5.17 -3.98 26.37
N GLU A 9 -5.05 -4.91 25.43
CA GLU A 9 -3.82 -5.65 25.08
C GLU A 9 -2.86 -4.81 24.22
N ARG A 10 -2.23 -3.81 24.85
CA ARG A 10 -1.34 -2.83 24.19
C ARG A 10 -0.22 -3.47 23.36
N LYS A 11 0.37 -4.58 23.83
CA LYS A 11 1.48 -5.24 23.13
C LYS A 11 1.01 -5.89 21.82
N GLN A 12 -0.14 -6.56 21.83
CA GLN A 12 -0.72 -7.19 20.65
C GLN A 12 -1.25 -6.14 19.66
N ALA A 13 -1.80 -5.03 20.17
CA ALA A 13 -2.21 -3.89 19.36
C ALA A 13 -1.04 -3.31 18.56
N ILE A 14 0.10 -3.05 19.22
CA ILE A 14 1.32 -2.53 18.58
C ILE A 14 1.89 -3.55 17.58
N GLN A 15 1.97 -4.82 17.94
CA GLN A 15 2.49 -5.87 17.04
C GLN A 15 1.66 -6.00 15.76
N SER A 16 0.33 -5.99 15.89
CA SER A 16 -0.56 -6.11 14.73
C SER A 16 -0.60 -4.84 13.89
N LEU A 17 -0.47 -3.65 14.50
CA LEU A 17 -0.32 -2.40 13.76
C LEU A 17 1.00 -2.35 12.98
N ALA A 18 2.10 -2.73 13.60
CA ALA A 18 3.41 -2.82 12.95
C ALA A 18 3.41 -3.79 11.76
N LEU A 19 2.72 -4.94 11.91
CA LEU A 19 2.55 -5.89 10.80
C LEU A 19 1.76 -5.26 9.63
N THR A 20 0.69 -4.52 9.92
CA THR A 20 -0.09 -3.82 8.88
C THR A 20 0.76 -2.81 8.11
N ILE A 21 1.58 -2.02 8.82
CA ILE A 21 2.49 -1.05 8.19
C ILE A 21 3.54 -1.76 7.31
N LEU A 22 4.12 -2.85 7.81
CA LEU A 22 5.10 -3.65 7.05
C LEU A 22 4.49 -4.19 5.75
N LEU A 23 3.29 -4.74 5.82
CA LEU A 23 2.57 -5.22 4.63
C LEU A 23 2.27 -4.09 3.65
N GLY A 24 1.96 -2.88 4.14
CA GLY A 24 1.80 -1.68 3.31
C GLY A 24 3.08 -1.33 2.54
N PHE A 25 4.22 -1.29 3.21
CA PHE A 25 5.53 -1.08 2.56
C PHE A 25 5.87 -2.19 1.56
N TYR A 26 5.59 -3.45 1.91
CA TYR A 26 5.82 -4.59 1.02
C TYR A 26 4.99 -4.46 -0.27
N PHE A 27 3.71 -4.08 -0.15
CA PHE A 27 2.86 -3.80 -1.31
C PHE A 27 3.42 -2.68 -2.17
N THR A 28 3.85 -1.55 -1.57
CA THR A 28 4.44 -0.44 -2.34
C THR A 28 5.71 -0.86 -3.09
N PHE A 29 6.56 -1.70 -2.48
CA PHE A 29 7.75 -2.22 -3.15
C PHE A 29 7.39 -3.10 -4.35
N LEU A 30 6.43 -4.02 -4.20
CA LEU A 30 5.94 -4.85 -5.30
C LEU A 30 5.32 -4.01 -6.43
N GLN A 31 4.55 -2.98 -6.09
CA GLN A 31 3.94 -2.08 -7.08
C GLN A 31 5.00 -1.31 -7.88
N ALA A 32 6.11 -0.91 -7.24
CA ALA A 32 7.22 -0.26 -7.92
C ALA A 32 7.95 -1.22 -8.88
N MET A 33 8.13 -2.49 -8.48
CA MET A 33 8.68 -3.53 -9.35
C MET A 33 7.77 -3.80 -10.56
N GLU A 34 6.45 -3.89 -10.35
CA GLU A 34 5.48 -4.06 -11.43
C GLU A 34 5.59 -2.93 -12.46
N TYR A 35 5.73 -1.68 -12.01
CA TYR A 35 5.90 -0.53 -12.90
C TYR A 35 7.22 -0.53 -13.67
N TYR A 36 8.28 -1.10 -13.10
CA TYR A 36 9.58 -1.21 -13.76
C TYR A 36 9.62 -2.33 -14.80
N GLU A 37 8.97 -3.46 -14.51
CA GLU A 37 8.94 -4.63 -15.40
C GLU A 37 7.82 -4.56 -16.45
N ALA A 38 6.85 -3.66 -16.30
CA ALA A 38 5.76 -3.49 -17.26
C ALA A 38 6.32 -3.21 -18.67
N PRO A 39 5.92 -3.99 -19.71
CA PRO A 39 6.38 -3.79 -21.08
C PRO A 39 5.68 -2.61 -21.77
N PHE A 40 4.92 -1.81 -21.02
CA PHE A 40 4.15 -0.67 -21.47
C PHE A 40 4.26 0.46 -20.46
N THR A 41 4.02 1.67 -20.92
CA THR A 41 4.17 2.93 -20.20
C THR A 41 2.83 3.66 -20.12
N ILE A 42 2.78 4.75 -19.34
CA ILE A 42 1.60 5.61 -19.27
C ILE A 42 1.22 6.22 -20.64
N ALA A 43 2.16 6.30 -21.59
CA ALA A 43 1.94 6.83 -22.93
C ALA A 43 1.37 5.81 -23.92
N ASP A 44 1.27 4.52 -23.55
CA ASP A 44 0.80 3.44 -24.44
C ASP A 44 -0.73 3.37 -24.52
N GLY A 45 -1.30 4.42 -25.10
CA GLY A 45 -2.72 4.54 -25.40
C GLY A 45 -3.62 4.49 -24.18
N VAL A 46 -4.89 4.11 -24.40
CA VAL A 46 -5.89 4.11 -23.32
C VAL A 46 -5.59 3.09 -22.24
N TYR A 47 -4.97 1.95 -22.61
CA TYR A 47 -4.64 0.88 -21.66
C TYR A 47 -3.56 1.34 -20.68
N GLY A 48 -2.42 1.83 -21.18
CA GLY A 48 -1.34 2.34 -20.32
C GLY A 48 -1.80 3.49 -19.45
N ALA A 49 -2.51 4.47 -20.04
CA ALA A 49 -3.04 5.62 -19.30
C ALA A 49 -4.00 5.20 -18.17
N THR A 50 -4.97 4.31 -18.45
CA THR A 50 -5.94 3.88 -17.42
C THR A 50 -5.29 3.01 -16.34
N PHE A 51 -4.37 2.12 -16.72
CA PHE A 51 -3.65 1.26 -15.78
C PHE A 51 -2.85 2.10 -14.78
N PHE A 52 -1.92 2.94 -15.24
CA PHE A 52 -1.02 3.70 -14.37
C PHE A 52 -1.74 4.78 -13.54
N VAL A 53 -2.81 5.38 -14.07
CA VAL A 53 -3.59 6.37 -13.30
C VAL A 53 -4.37 5.68 -12.19
N ALA A 54 -5.11 4.61 -12.48
CA ALA A 54 -5.91 3.91 -11.46
C ALA A 54 -5.03 3.31 -10.35
N THR A 55 -3.98 2.58 -10.74
CA THR A 55 -3.04 1.96 -9.79
C THR A 55 -2.16 2.99 -9.08
N GLY A 56 -1.81 4.10 -9.74
CA GLY A 56 -1.06 5.20 -9.15
C GLY A 56 -1.83 5.96 -8.07
N PHE A 57 -3.11 6.27 -8.31
CA PHE A 57 -3.98 6.87 -7.29
C PHE A 57 -4.20 5.93 -6.10
N HIS A 58 -4.37 4.64 -6.36
CA HIS A 58 -4.44 3.63 -5.30
C HIS A 58 -3.13 3.56 -4.50
N GLY A 59 -1.97 3.52 -5.15
CA GLY A 59 -0.66 3.51 -4.50
C GLY A 59 -0.44 4.73 -3.60
N LEU A 60 -0.83 5.93 -4.07
CA LEU A 60 -0.81 7.14 -3.26
C LEU A 60 -1.68 7.00 -2.00
N HIS A 61 -2.89 6.44 -2.14
CA HIS A 61 -3.78 6.19 -0.99
C HIS A 61 -3.16 5.24 0.04
N VAL A 62 -2.48 4.18 -0.41
CA VAL A 62 -1.78 3.22 0.46
C VAL A 62 -0.62 3.88 1.23
N ILE A 63 0.15 4.75 0.58
CA ILE A 63 1.26 5.48 1.23
C ILE A 63 0.74 6.45 2.30
N ILE A 64 -0.31 7.22 1.99
CA ILE A 64 -0.95 8.11 2.96
C ILE A 64 -1.53 7.31 4.13
N GLY A 65 -2.21 6.20 3.86
CA GLY A 65 -2.75 5.31 4.88
C GLY A 65 -1.66 4.76 5.79
N SER A 66 -0.54 4.31 5.23
CA SER A 66 0.61 3.81 6.01
C SER A 66 1.23 4.89 6.89
N THR A 67 1.23 6.16 6.43
CA THR A 67 1.73 7.30 7.21
C THR A 67 0.76 7.71 8.33
N PHE A 68 -0.55 7.55 8.12
CA PHE A 68 -1.56 7.84 9.15
C PHE A 68 -1.57 6.84 10.31
N PHE A 69 -1.14 5.60 10.05
CA PHE A 69 -1.09 4.52 11.03
C PHE A 69 0.28 4.35 11.73
N SER A 70 1.34 5.01 11.23
CA SER A 70 2.67 5.06 11.85
C SER A 70 2.75 6.11 12.95
#